data_AF-A1S8B4-F1
#
_entry.id   AF-A1S8B4-F1
#
_cell.length_a   1.000
_cell.length_b   1.000
_cell.length_c   1.000
_cell.angle_alpha   90.00
_cell.angle_beta   90.00
_cell.angle_gamma   90.00
#
_symmetry.space_group_name_H-M   'P 1'
#
loop_
_entity.id
_entity.type
_entity.pdbx_description
1 polymer ?
#
loop_
_entity_poly.entity_id
_entity_poly.type
_entity_poly.pdbx_seq_one_letter_code
_entity_poly.pdbx_strand_id
1 'polypeptide(L)'
;MNVLLYSSPFIGFHHTYKDNRVEQKLTAFLPLSLFISTCAFAGVDYHIDLSSPTHHLAKVEVRFPKVEAGDFPVNLPVWRTGKYQVLPLADGVRAFQAIDASGNAVPWRRSASGEWVLSLPVASEVTVSYQLYADELGLRTRHIDATHAYLDASSVFMYSPKFRDQELSVSLTVPEGWQSYSGMSKGDGAHSFVAPNYDVLVDSPIETGVSHHRRFSSAKRDYELVVWGEGNYDLDKMVTDLTKLGTQASAIWDGFPFERYVYMVHATSGARGATEHLNSTVIQLPRFMFRERKDYLRFISTASHEFIHTWNVKAYRPAGLVPYDYQQEGLTSLLWIAEGSTSYFQHQLLARAGVITAKELLEDIAGRIDRHQQTPGREIQSVAEASLGEWVAQGGDYAHNHSVNIYSEGYMASLALDMAILSDTKLKHSYRDVHRALYRDFAVPKGYRVDDVKGILTQLTGKDYGPWWQSHIDSPMVLDFDELLSRAGLRLVYGKDDGDGKTKVYPGFSLVSGSLKLQTLDRGGKAWEAGLVAGNELVAINGLKVTGEGFDKRLADFKAGDSITVTYFADDSLKQTTLVLGERPEGKAALKPLEKVSDKQKAFFKAWLGIDWPFDKKGEFRKS
;
A
#
# COMPACT_ATOMS: atom_id res chain seq x y z
N MET A 1 -43.81 -44.09 -7.49
CA MET A 1 -45.01 -44.72 -8.08
C MET A 1 -44.88 -44.56 -9.59
N ASN A 2 -44.16 -45.48 -10.21
CA ASN A 2 -44.68 -46.56 -11.09
C ASN A 2 -44.88 -46.07 -12.54
N VAL A 3 -44.00 -46.44 -13.49
CA VAL A 3 -43.94 -47.72 -14.28
C VAL A 3 -44.43 -47.39 -15.70
N LEU A 4 -43.53 -47.27 -16.69
CA LEU A 4 -43.04 -48.28 -17.65
C LEU A 4 -43.97 -48.55 -18.86
N LEU A 5 -43.37 -48.34 -20.04
CA LEU A 5 -43.23 -49.25 -21.20
C LEU A 5 -44.39 -49.63 -22.15
N TYR A 6 -43.91 -49.88 -23.39
CA TYR A 6 -44.41 -50.73 -24.49
C TYR A 6 -45.15 -49.99 -25.61
N SER A 7 -45.01 -50.29 -26.91
CA SER A 7 -44.31 -51.35 -27.67
C SER A 7 -44.35 -51.02 -29.17
N SER A 8 -43.36 -51.51 -29.92
CA SER A 8 -43.26 -51.69 -31.39
C SER A 8 -44.41 -52.53 -32.02
N PRO A 9 -44.29 -53.11 -33.25
CA PRO A 9 -43.82 -52.70 -34.61
C PRO A 9 -44.87 -53.07 -35.72
N PHE A 10 -44.52 -53.04 -37.02
CA PHE A 10 -44.80 -54.03 -38.11
C PHE A 10 -44.47 -53.38 -39.48
N ILE A 11 -43.43 -53.81 -40.23
CA ILE A 11 -43.33 -54.91 -41.24
C ILE A 11 -43.99 -54.59 -42.59
N GLY A 12 -43.23 -54.75 -43.70
CA GLY A 12 -43.80 -54.87 -45.05
C GLY A 12 -42.79 -54.80 -46.20
N PHE A 13 -42.33 -55.97 -46.66
CA PHE A 13 -41.40 -56.26 -47.78
C PHE A 13 -41.92 -55.83 -49.17
N HIS A 14 -41.00 -55.62 -50.15
CA HIS A 14 -41.01 -56.36 -51.43
C HIS A 14 -39.68 -56.29 -52.22
N HIS A 15 -39.33 -57.44 -52.80
CA HIS A 15 -38.15 -57.79 -53.60
C HIS A 15 -38.16 -57.18 -55.02
N THR A 16 -36.98 -56.97 -55.61
CA THR A 16 -36.55 -57.70 -56.84
C THR A 16 -35.07 -57.51 -57.15
N TYR A 17 -34.43 -58.63 -57.49
CA TYR A 17 -33.03 -58.79 -57.90
C TYR A 17 -32.87 -58.50 -59.40
N LYS A 18 -31.77 -57.88 -59.81
CA LYS A 18 -31.12 -58.10 -61.11
C LYS A 18 -29.65 -57.72 -61.06
N ASP A 19 -28.90 -58.39 -61.93
CA ASP A 19 -27.56 -58.91 -61.74
C ASP A 19 -26.46 -58.06 -62.42
N ASN A 20 -25.25 -58.16 -61.87
CA ASN A 20 -23.92 -57.97 -62.46
C ASN A 20 -23.54 -56.65 -63.19
N ARG A 21 -22.54 -55.94 -62.63
CA ARG A 21 -21.17 -55.86 -63.20
C ARG A 21 -20.21 -55.12 -62.25
N VAL A 22 -19.02 -55.69 -62.13
CA VAL A 22 -17.88 -55.21 -61.36
C VAL A 22 -17.23 -54.01 -62.07
N GLU A 23 -17.18 -52.86 -61.40
CA GLU A 23 -16.20 -51.81 -61.66
C GLU A 23 -15.62 -51.35 -60.31
N GLN A 24 -14.34 -51.66 -60.09
CA GLN A 24 -13.55 -51.12 -58.99
C GLN A 24 -13.35 -49.62 -59.21
N LYS A 25 -14.13 -48.79 -58.51
CA LYS A 25 -13.80 -47.37 -58.33
C LYS A 25 -12.93 -47.25 -57.08
N LEU A 26 -11.66 -46.94 -57.28
CA LEU A 26 -10.78 -46.43 -56.21
C LEU A 26 -11.38 -45.12 -55.69
N THR A 27 -12.02 -45.19 -54.53
CA THR A 27 -12.41 -44.00 -53.77
C THR A 27 -11.18 -43.48 -53.06
N ALA A 28 -10.52 -42.46 -53.63
CA ALA A 28 -9.52 -41.68 -52.92
C ALA A 28 -10.20 -40.94 -51.76
N PHE A 29 -10.08 -41.47 -50.54
CA PHE A 29 -10.35 -40.72 -49.33
C PHE A 29 -9.23 -39.69 -49.17
N LEU A 30 -9.47 -38.45 -49.61
CA LEU A 30 -8.72 -37.30 -49.10
C LEU A 30 -9.02 -37.21 -47.60
N PRO A 31 -8.03 -37.24 -46.70
CA PRO A 31 -8.28 -36.79 -45.34
C PRO A 31 -8.55 -35.29 -45.47
N LEU A 32 -9.79 -34.90 -45.19
CA LEU A 32 -10.13 -33.51 -44.93
C LEU A 32 -9.41 -33.14 -43.63
N SER A 33 -8.15 -32.74 -43.74
CA SER A 33 -7.43 -32.05 -42.69
C SER A 33 -8.24 -30.80 -42.36
N LEU A 34 -9.09 -30.91 -41.34
CA LEU A 34 -9.58 -29.75 -40.63
C LEU A 34 -8.34 -29.02 -40.12
N PHE A 35 -7.87 -28.05 -40.91
CA PHE A 35 -7.14 -26.92 -40.39
C PHE A 35 -8.10 -26.25 -39.41
N ILE A 36 -8.05 -26.69 -38.16
CA ILE A 36 -8.41 -25.84 -37.04
C ILE A 36 -7.40 -24.70 -37.13
N SER A 37 -7.76 -23.65 -37.86
CA SER A 37 -7.18 -22.34 -37.60
C SER A 37 -7.54 -22.06 -36.16
N THR A 38 -6.62 -22.37 -35.27
CA THR A 38 -6.53 -21.63 -34.02
C THR A 38 -6.42 -20.18 -34.47
N CYS A 39 -7.50 -19.42 -34.37
CA CYS A 39 -7.38 -17.98 -34.26
C CYS A 39 -6.45 -17.78 -33.06
N ALA A 40 -5.15 -17.67 -33.31
CA ALA A 40 -4.21 -17.16 -32.33
C ALA A 40 -4.78 -15.80 -31.95
N PHE A 41 -5.28 -15.69 -30.72
CA PHE A 41 -5.68 -14.42 -30.18
C PHE A 41 -4.47 -13.49 -30.34
N ALA A 42 -4.66 -12.35 -31.02
CA ALA A 42 -3.61 -11.37 -31.28
C ALA A 42 -3.33 -10.55 -30.01
N GLY A 43 -2.92 -11.22 -28.94
CA GLY A 43 -2.60 -10.64 -27.64
C GLY A 43 -1.09 -10.57 -27.40
N VAL A 44 -0.69 -9.90 -26.32
CA VAL A 44 0.70 -9.93 -25.84
C VAL A 44 0.89 -11.14 -24.94
N ASP A 45 1.90 -11.96 -25.22
CA ASP A 45 2.15 -13.18 -24.45
C ASP A 45 3.49 -13.11 -23.71
N TYR A 46 3.43 -13.24 -22.39
CA TYR A 46 4.61 -13.31 -21.53
C TYR A 46 4.90 -14.75 -21.10
N HIS A 47 6.18 -15.10 -21.14
CA HIS A 47 6.69 -16.32 -20.54
C HIS A 47 7.85 -16.00 -19.60
N ILE A 48 7.83 -16.56 -18.39
CA ILE A 48 8.94 -16.49 -17.45
C ILE A 48 9.39 -17.90 -17.04
N ASP A 49 10.68 -18.17 -17.21
CA ASP A 49 11.32 -19.41 -16.79
C ASP A 49 12.03 -19.21 -15.45
N LEU A 50 11.49 -19.87 -14.41
CA LEU A 50 11.97 -19.88 -13.03
C LEU A 50 12.61 -21.23 -12.65
N SER A 51 12.99 -22.06 -13.61
CA SER A 51 13.53 -23.41 -13.35
C SER A 51 14.86 -23.43 -12.59
N SER A 52 15.62 -22.32 -12.57
CA SER A 52 16.91 -22.19 -11.88
C SER A 52 16.95 -21.01 -10.90
N PRO A 53 16.17 -21.04 -9.80
CA PRO A 53 15.91 -19.85 -8.98
C PRO A 53 17.04 -19.51 -8.00
N THR A 54 18.04 -20.38 -7.81
CA THR A 54 19.06 -20.29 -6.75
C THR A 54 20.03 -19.11 -6.84
N HIS A 55 19.98 -18.34 -7.93
CA HIS A 55 20.84 -17.17 -8.16
C HIS A 55 20.04 -15.88 -8.38
N HIS A 56 18.76 -15.85 -7.99
CA HIS A 56 17.90 -14.70 -8.20
C HIS A 56 17.69 -14.37 -9.68
N LEU A 57 17.75 -15.37 -10.56
CA LEU A 57 17.68 -15.19 -12.01
C LEU A 57 16.44 -15.84 -12.60
N ALA A 58 15.90 -15.20 -13.63
CA ALA A 58 14.89 -15.77 -14.53
C ALA A 58 15.18 -15.38 -15.97
N LYS A 59 14.63 -16.13 -16.92
CA LYS A 59 14.52 -15.67 -18.32
C LYS A 59 13.09 -15.20 -18.54
N VAL A 60 12.93 -13.98 -19.05
CA VAL A 60 11.63 -13.42 -19.44
C VAL A 60 11.60 -13.29 -20.96
N GLU A 61 10.48 -13.66 -21.56
CA GLU A 61 10.16 -13.49 -22.96
C GLU A 61 8.79 -12.80 -23.07
N VAL A 62 8.69 -11.81 -23.96
CA VAL A 62 7.42 -11.21 -24.36
C VAL A 62 7.29 -11.25 -25.87
N ARG A 63 6.15 -11.72 -26.35
CA ARG A 63 5.79 -11.75 -27.77
C ARG A 63 4.76 -10.68 -28.04
N PHE A 64 5.12 -9.75 -28.92
CA PHE A 64 4.24 -8.70 -29.39
C PHE A 64 3.62 -9.11 -30.73
N PRO A 65 2.31 -8.84 -30.93
CA PRO A 65 1.68 -8.99 -32.24
C PRO A 65 2.38 -8.19 -33.34
N LYS A 66 1.98 -8.43 -34.59
CA LYS A 66 2.57 -7.76 -35.75
C LYS A 66 2.62 -6.22 -35.57
N VAL A 67 3.83 -5.67 -35.66
CA VAL A 67 4.13 -4.24 -35.64
C VAL A 67 4.51 -3.81 -37.06
N GLU A 68 4.20 -2.56 -37.43
CA GLU A 68 4.65 -1.98 -38.71
C GLU A 68 6.16 -1.69 -38.70
N ALA A 69 6.75 -1.48 -39.88
CA ALA A 69 8.14 -1.06 -40.00
C ALA A 69 8.36 0.32 -39.34
N GLY A 70 9.55 0.53 -38.76
CA GLY A 70 9.93 1.76 -38.06
C GLY A 70 10.35 1.53 -36.60
N ASP A 71 10.36 2.62 -35.84
CA ASP A 71 10.72 2.59 -34.42
C ASP A 71 9.55 2.06 -33.58
N PHE A 72 9.85 1.07 -32.73
CA PHE A 72 8.91 0.42 -31.83
C PHE A 72 9.43 0.47 -30.39
N PRO A 73 8.83 1.31 -29.53
CA PRO A 73 9.25 1.43 -28.14
C PRO A 73 8.74 0.26 -27.29
N VAL A 74 9.64 -0.25 -26.46
CA VAL A 74 9.43 -1.27 -25.44
C VAL A 74 9.98 -0.73 -24.12
N ASN A 75 9.12 -0.67 -23.11
CA ASN A 75 9.34 0.05 -21.87
C ASN A 75 9.28 -0.91 -20.68
N LEU A 76 10.07 -0.61 -19.65
CA LEU A 76 9.87 -1.06 -18.29
C LEU A 76 9.54 0.17 -17.44
N PRO A 77 8.56 0.12 -16.52
CA PRO A 77 8.30 1.20 -15.60
C PRO A 77 9.57 1.66 -14.85
N VAL A 78 9.64 2.97 -14.58
CA VAL A 78 10.74 3.56 -13.78
C VAL A 78 10.33 3.78 -12.32
N TRP A 79 9.11 3.41 -11.96
CA TRP A 79 8.56 3.45 -10.61
C TRP A 79 7.42 2.43 -10.52
N ARG A 80 6.93 2.18 -9.30
CA ARG A 80 5.79 1.28 -9.07
C ARG A 80 4.68 1.96 -8.31
N THR A 81 3.45 1.55 -8.55
CA THR A 81 2.29 2.07 -7.82
C THR A 81 2.43 1.79 -6.31
N GLY A 82 1.90 2.68 -5.48
CA GLY A 82 2.10 2.64 -4.02
C GLY A 82 3.49 3.07 -3.53
N LYS A 83 4.39 3.46 -4.44
CA LYS A 83 5.69 4.07 -4.09
C LYS A 83 6.03 5.19 -5.05
N TYR A 84 5.74 6.43 -4.64
CA TYR A 84 5.93 7.65 -5.40
C TYR A 84 7.42 8.06 -5.44
N GLN A 85 8.25 7.24 -6.06
CA GLN A 85 9.68 7.47 -6.20
C GLN A 85 10.17 6.81 -7.50
N VAL A 86 11.05 7.50 -8.24
CA VAL A 86 11.77 6.87 -9.36
C VAL A 86 12.77 5.86 -8.80
N LEU A 87 12.72 4.64 -9.31
CA LEU A 87 13.51 3.48 -8.92
C LEU A 87 14.34 2.99 -10.11
N PRO A 88 15.55 2.44 -9.88
CA PRO A 88 16.40 1.88 -10.93
C PRO A 88 15.92 0.49 -11.40
N LEU A 89 14.63 0.30 -11.69
CA LEU A 89 14.03 -1.03 -11.94
C LEU A 89 14.68 -1.76 -13.13
N ALA A 90 15.05 -1.02 -14.17
CA ALA A 90 15.70 -1.56 -15.37
C ALA A 90 17.12 -2.09 -15.12
N ASP A 91 17.75 -1.84 -13.98
CA ASP A 91 19.09 -2.35 -13.65
C ASP A 91 19.13 -3.88 -13.48
N GLY A 92 17.98 -4.50 -13.18
CA GLY A 92 17.85 -5.95 -13.14
C GLY A 92 17.69 -6.61 -14.50
N VAL A 93 17.61 -5.85 -15.60
CA VAL A 93 17.51 -6.39 -16.96
C VAL A 93 18.91 -6.60 -17.53
N ARG A 94 19.19 -7.83 -17.98
CA ARG A 94 20.47 -8.23 -18.59
C ARG A 94 20.24 -8.99 -19.88
N ALA A 95 21.25 -9.02 -20.74
CA ALA A 95 21.25 -9.80 -21.98
C ALA A 95 19.99 -9.58 -22.84
N PHE A 96 19.54 -8.33 -22.96
CA PHE A 96 18.38 -7.95 -23.76
C PHE A 96 18.58 -8.31 -25.24
N GLN A 97 17.59 -8.98 -25.83
CA GLN A 97 17.56 -9.38 -27.23
C GLN A 97 16.16 -9.15 -27.80
N ALA A 98 16.09 -8.83 -29.08
CA ALA A 98 14.85 -8.75 -29.84
C ALA A 98 15.02 -9.49 -31.17
N ILE A 99 14.02 -10.29 -31.55
CA ILE A 99 13.99 -11.01 -32.82
C ILE A 99 12.65 -10.80 -33.53
N ASP A 100 12.68 -10.88 -34.86
CA ASP A 100 11.48 -10.86 -35.71
C ASP A 100 10.83 -12.26 -35.80
N ALA A 101 9.72 -12.38 -36.53
CA ALA A 101 9.00 -13.64 -36.72
C ALA A 101 9.81 -14.72 -37.45
N SER A 102 10.87 -14.33 -38.17
CA SER A 102 11.79 -15.24 -38.88
C SER A 102 13.01 -15.62 -38.02
N GLY A 103 13.12 -15.09 -36.79
CA GLY A 103 14.25 -15.31 -35.89
C GLY A 103 15.47 -14.42 -36.16
N ASN A 104 15.35 -13.40 -37.02
CA ASN A 104 16.44 -12.46 -37.26
C ASN A 104 16.51 -11.44 -36.12
N ALA A 105 17.73 -11.05 -35.72
CA ALA A 105 17.94 -10.02 -34.73
C ALA A 105 17.38 -8.66 -35.19
N VAL A 106 16.61 -8.00 -34.32
CA VAL A 106 16.10 -6.64 -34.53
C VAL A 106 17.06 -5.64 -33.87
N PRO A 107 17.63 -4.69 -34.61
CA PRO A 107 18.48 -3.65 -34.02
C PRO A 107 17.72 -2.82 -32.99
N TRP A 108 18.41 -2.43 -31.92
CA TRP A 108 17.80 -1.65 -30.85
C TRP A 108 18.78 -0.68 -30.21
N ARG A 109 18.23 0.34 -29.55
CA ARG A 109 18.97 1.28 -28.70
C ARG A 109 18.17 1.56 -27.43
N ARG A 110 18.85 1.96 -26.37
CA ARG A 110 18.19 2.46 -25.15
C ARG A 110 18.06 3.98 -25.24
N SER A 111 16.85 4.55 -25.12
CA SER A 111 16.62 6.01 -25.14
C SER A 111 16.42 6.64 -23.77
N ALA A 112 16.01 5.85 -22.78
CA ALA A 112 15.79 6.32 -21.41
C ALA A 112 16.14 5.24 -20.38
N SER A 113 16.05 5.58 -19.09
CA SER A 113 16.29 4.62 -18.00
C SER A 113 15.37 3.39 -18.10
N GLY A 114 14.15 3.55 -18.59
CA GLY A 114 13.17 2.47 -18.76
C GLY A 114 12.80 2.14 -20.21
N GLU A 115 13.45 2.69 -21.25
CA GLU A 115 12.99 2.57 -22.64
C GLU A 115 14.05 2.00 -23.60
N TRP A 116 13.64 0.99 -24.36
CA TRP A 116 14.33 0.42 -25.51
C TRP A 116 13.52 0.68 -26.77
N VAL A 117 14.17 1.15 -27.83
CA VAL A 117 13.54 1.36 -29.14
C VAL A 117 14.11 0.35 -30.11
N LEU A 118 13.23 -0.51 -30.61
CA LEU A 118 13.51 -1.51 -31.65
C LEU A 118 13.29 -0.89 -33.03
N SER A 119 14.21 -1.08 -33.96
CA SER A 119 14.10 -0.55 -35.33
C SER A 119 13.76 -1.67 -36.31
N LEU A 120 12.48 -1.74 -36.70
CA LEU A 120 11.94 -2.78 -37.56
C LEU A 120 12.10 -2.42 -39.04
N PRO A 121 12.82 -3.21 -39.85
CA PRO A 121 12.98 -2.93 -41.27
C PRO A 121 11.70 -3.22 -42.07
N VAL A 122 10.89 -4.17 -41.60
CA VAL A 122 9.62 -4.59 -42.19
C VAL A 122 8.61 -4.88 -41.08
N ALA A 123 7.33 -4.88 -41.44
CA ALA A 123 6.29 -5.22 -40.48
C ALA A 123 6.41 -6.70 -40.05
N SER A 124 6.51 -6.95 -38.75
CA SER A 124 6.73 -8.28 -38.17
C SER A 124 6.15 -8.39 -36.77
N GLU A 125 5.83 -9.61 -36.34
CA GLU A 125 5.76 -9.94 -34.91
C GLU A 125 7.16 -9.81 -34.30
N VAL A 126 7.22 -9.48 -33.01
CA VAL A 126 8.48 -9.22 -32.32
C VAL A 126 8.52 -9.98 -31.01
N THR A 127 9.57 -10.74 -30.81
CA THR A 127 9.86 -11.38 -29.53
C THR A 127 11.01 -10.65 -28.86
N VAL A 128 10.77 -10.12 -27.66
CA VAL A 128 11.80 -9.57 -26.78
C VAL A 128 12.10 -10.57 -25.69
N SER A 129 13.39 -10.79 -25.40
CA SER A 129 13.81 -11.63 -24.29
C SER A 129 14.95 -11.01 -23.50
N TYR A 130 15.01 -11.31 -22.22
CA TYR A 130 16.06 -10.83 -21.31
C TYR A 130 16.21 -11.77 -20.12
N GLN A 131 17.39 -11.70 -19.51
CA GLN A 131 17.61 -12.24 -18.18
C GLN A 131 17.20 -11.20 -17.15
N LEU A 132 16.41 -11.60 -16.17
CA LEU A 132 16.02 -10.80 -15.02
C LEU A 132 16.87 -11.21 -13.82
N TYR A 133 17.45 -10.24 -13.13
CA TYR A 133 18.00 -10.39 -11.77
C TYR A 133 17.01 -9.81 -10.74
N ALA A 134 16.67 -10.60 -9.73
CA ALA A 134 15.57 -10.33 -8.80
C ALA A 134 15.96 -10.61 -7.34
N ASP A 135 16.58 -9.64 -6.68
CA ASP A 135 16.94 -9.68 -5.25
C ASP A 135 16.59 -8.36 -4.55
N GLU A 136 15.35 -7.89 -4.76
CA GLU A 136 14.86 -6.58 -4.31
C GLU A 136 13.58 -6.70 -3.47
N LEU A 137 13.50 -7.73 -2.61
CA LEU A 137 12.30 -8.02 -1.83
C LEU A 137 11.81 -6.80 -1.00
N GLY A 138 12.74 -6.06 -0.38
CA GLY A 138 12.42 -4.89 0.45
C GLY A 138 11.82 -3.71 -0.31
N LEU A 139 12.05 -3.63 -1.62
CA LEU A 139 11.39 -2.65 -2.48
C LEU A 139 9.97 -3.09 -2.87
N ARG A 140 9.59 -4.34 -2.60
CA ARG A 140 8.33 -4.97 -3.08
C ARG A 140 8.23 -4.86 -4.60
N THR A 141 9.32 -5.18 -5.30
CA THR A 141 9.43 -5.18 -6.77
C THR A 141 9.60 -6.61 -7.27
N ARG A 142 10.73 -7.24 -6.96
CA ARG A 142 11.03 -8.59 -7.43
C ARG A 142 11.95 -9.31 -6.48
N HIS A 143 11.72 -10.59 -6.28
CA HIS A 143 12.61 -11.47 -5.53
C HIS A 143 12.44 -12.89 -6.02
N ILE A 144 13.54 -13.61 -6.24
CA ILE A 144 13.53 -15.02 -6.64
C ILE A 144 14.55 -15.75 -5.77
N ASP A 145 14.14 -16.82 -5.10
CA ASP A 145 15.05 -17.74 -4.43
C ASP A 145 14.55 -19.19 -4.53
N ALA A 146 15.25 -20.13 -3.89
CA ALA A 146 14.91 -21.55 -3.94
C ALA A 146 13.50 -21.90 -3.38
N THR A 147 12.84 -20.98 -2.68
CA THR A 147 11.55 -21.19 -2.01
C THR A 147 10.39 -20.47 -2.69
N HIS A 148 10.64 -19.33 -3.35
CA HIS A 148 9.61 -18.57 -4.04
C HIS A 148 10.15 -17.59 -5.08
N ALA A 149 9.23 -17.01 -5.85
CA ALA A 149 9.40 -15.80 -6.63
C ALA A 149 8.22 -14.84 -6.37
N TYR A 150 8.53 -13.63 -5.96
CA TYR A 150 7.62 -12.48 -5.94
C TYR A 150 7.91 -11.61 -7.16
N LEU A 151 6.89 -11.36 -7.97
CA LEU A 151 7.01 -10.65 -9.25
C LEU A 151 5.98 -9.52 -9.33
N ASP A 152 6.39 -8.29 -8.97
CA ASP A 152 5.66 -7.08 -9.33
C ASP A 152 6.00 -6.72 -10.77
N ALA A 153 4.95 -6.64 -11.58
CA ALA A 153 5.04 -6.47 -13.02
C ALA A 153 5.76 -5.19 -13.45
N SER A 154 5.79 -4.14 -12.62
CA SER A 154 6.54 -2.91 -12.90
C SER A 154 8.05 -3.12 -13.02
N SER A 155 8.57 -4.23 -12.46
CA SER A 155 10.00 -4.54 -12.45
C SER A 155 10.37 -5.81 -13.22
N VAL A 156 9.37 -6.49 -13.82
CA VAL A 156 9.51 -7.81 -14.43
C VAL A 156 9.09 -7.82 -15.88
N PHE A 157 7.96 -7.23 -16.25
CA PHE A 157 7.35 -7.39 -17.57
C PHE A 157 7.44 -6.10 -18.38
N MET A 158 8.23 -6.13 -19.46
CA MET A 158 8.29 -5.00 -20.40
C MET A 158 7.03 -4.90 -21.26
N TYR A 159 6.59 -3.69 -21.58
CA TYR A 159 5.40 -3.43 -22.39
C TYR A 159 5.69 -2.51 -23.55
N SER A 160 4.82 -2.45 -24.54
CA SER A 160 4.82 -1.35 -25.50
C SER A 160 3.59 -0.47 -25.28
N PRO A 161 3.72 0.86 -25.30
CA PRO A 161 2.56 1.77 -25.29
C PRO A 161 1.52 1.42 -26.36
N LYS A 162 1.94 0.87 -27.51
CA LYS A 162 1.06 0.45 -28.60
C LYS A 162 0.08 -0.67 -28.20
N PHE A 163 0.50 -1.57 -27.31
CA PHE A 163 -0.27 -2.75 -26.89
C PHE A 163 -0.76 -2.65 -25.44
N ARG A 164 -0.57 -1.49 -24.79
CA ARG A 164 -0.87 -1.27 -23.37
C ARG A 164 -2.30 -1.65 -22.99
N ASP A 165 -3.27 -1.31 -23.85
CA ASP A 165 -4.70 -1.51 -23.61
C ASP A 165 -5.24 -2.88 -24.09
N GLN A 166 -4.36 -3.76 -24.59
CA GLN A 166 -4.77 -5.08 -25.10
C GLN A 166 -4.68 -6.15 -24.02
N GLU A 167 -5.55 -7.16 -24.14
CA GLU A 167 -5.47 -8.35 -23.31
C GLU A 167 -4.11 -9.04 -23.49
N LEU A 168 -3.59 -9.54 -22.38
CA LEU A 168 -2.30 -10.21 -22.32
C LEU A 168 -2.36 -11.46 -21.46
N SER A 169 -1.45 -12.39 -21.72
CA SER A 169 -1.28 -13.62 -20.94
C SER A 169 0.09 -13.66 -20.29
N VAL A 170 0.18 -14.28 -19.12
CA VAL A 170 1.44 -14.57 -18.42
C VAL A 170 1.48 -16.05 -18.11
N SER A 171 2.54 -16.73 -18.51
CA SER A 171 2.81 -18.13 -18.19
C SER A 171 4.15 -18.29 -17.47
N LEU A 172 4.21 -19.19 -16.50
CA LEU A 172 5.43 -19.45 -15.72
C LEU A 172 5.83 -20.91 -15.82
N THR A 173 7.12 -21.16 -16.09
CA THR A 173 7.75 -22.46 -15.80
C THR A 173 8.34 -22.38 -14.40
N VAL A 174 7.83 -23.18 -13.46
CA VAL A 174 8.23 -23.15 -12.04
C VAL A 174 8.81 -24.49 -11.58
N PRO A 175 9.61 -24.51 -10.51
CA PRO A 175 10.03 -25.74 -9.86
C PRO A 175 8.85 -26.62 -9.41
N GLU A 176 9.09 -27.93 -9.31
CA GLU A 176 8.07 -28.88 -8.85
C GLU A 176 7.56 -28.52 -7.44
N GLY A 177 6.25 -28.64 -7.24
CA GLY A 177 5.59 -28.38 -5.96
C GLY A 177 5.28 -26.91 -5.66
N TRP A 178 5.80 -25.96 -6.45
CA TRP A 178 5.43 -24.55 -6.31
C TRP A 178 3.95 -24.33 -6.67
N GLN A 179 3.32 -23.33 -6.06
CA GLN A 179 1.96 -22.87 -6.35
C GLN A 179 2.00 -21.38 -6.66
N SER A 180 1.21 -20.91 -7.63
CA SER A 180 1.19 -19.50 -8.04
C SER A 180 -0.13 -18.82 -7.71
N TYR A 181 -0.05 -17.61 -7.16
CA TYR A 181 -1.18 -16.78 -6.75
C TYR A 181 -1.03 -15.37 -7.30
N SER A 182 -2.13 -14.82 -7.80
CA SER A 182 -2.22 -13.44 -8.26
C SER A 182 -3.67 -12.94 -8.13
N GLY A 183 -3.83 -11.62 -8.11
CA GLY A 183 -5.13 -10.96 -8.30
C GLY A 183 -5.72 -11.16 -9.71
N MET A 184 -4.89 -11.49 -10.71
CA MET A 184 -5.33 -11.74 -12.09
C MET A 184 -6.27 -12.95 -12.23
N SER A 185 -7.03 -12.97 -13.33
CA SER A 185 -7.75 -14.16 -13.77
C SER A 185 -6.78 -15.29 -14.09
N LYS A 186 -7.18 -16.54 -13.84
CA LYS A 186 -6.36 -17.70 -14.24
C LYS A 186 -6.40 -17.86 -15.76
N GLY A 187 -5.26 -18.25 -16.33
CA GLY A 187 -5.17 -18.72 -17.72
C GLY A 187 -5.40 -20.24 -17.83
N ASP A 188 -5.00 -20.81 -18.97
CA ASP A 188 -5.25 -22.21 -19.33
C ASP A 188 -4.38 -23.23 -18.55
N GLY A 189 -3.25 -22.79 -17.99
CA GLY A 189 -2.32 -23.60 -17.20
C GLY A 189 -2.33 -23.30 -15.71
N ALA A 190 -1.82 -24.24 -14.89
CA ALA A 190 -1.76 -24.11 -13.43
C ALA A 190 -0.94 -22.89 -12.94
N HIS A 191 0.06 -22.49 -13.72
CA HIS A 191 0.94 -21.34 -13.48
C HIS A 191 0.76 -20.32 -14.60
N SER A 192 -0.49 -19.93 -14.86
CA SER A 192 -0.79 -18.95 -15.89
C SER A 192 -1.92 -18.00 -15.48
N PHE A 193 -1.83 -16.78 -15.99
CA PHE A 193 -2.73 -15.68 -15.66
C PHE A 193 -3.07 -14.88 -16.91
N VAL A 194 -4.21 -14.19 -16.89
CA VAL A 194 -4.67 -13.30 -17.95
C VAL A 194 -5.02 -11.95 -17.33
N ALA A 195 -4.58 -10.87 -17.97
CA ALA A 195 -4.96 -9.51 -17.62
C ALA A 195 -5.60 -8.81 -18.83
N PRO A 196 -6.66 -8.01 -18.63
CA PRO A 196 -7.33 -7.30 -19.71
C PRO A 196 -6.46 -6.22 -20.37
N ASN A 197 -5.41 -5.75 -19.68
CA ASN A 197 -4.44 -4.79 -20.17
C ASN A 197 -3.18 -4.77 -19.27
N TYR A 198 -2.16 -4.03 -19.69
CA TYR A 198 -0.90 -3.89 -18.95
C TYR A 198 -1.08 -3.20 -17.59
N ASP A 199 -2.02 -2.26 -17.47
CA ASP A 199 -2.25 -1.56 -16.20
C ASP A 199 -2.77 -2.52 -15.11
N VAL A 200 -3.62 -3.49 -15.50
CA VAL A 200 -4.07 -4.55 -14.58
C VAL A 200 -2.96 -5.55 -14.28
N LEU A 201 -2.07 -5.85 -15.24
CA LEU A 201 -0.88 -6.67 -14.98
C LEU A 201 0.05 -6.00 -13.96
N VAL A 202 0.38 -4.71 -14.16
CA VAL A 202 1.20 -3.91 -13.24
C VAL A 202 0.58 -3.88 -11.85
N ASP A 203 -0.74 -3.83 -11.77
CA ASP A 203 -1.46 -3.80 -10.51
C ASP A 203 -1.82 -5.19 -9.96
N SER A 204 -1.21 -6.26 -10.46
CA SER A 204 -1.48 -7.64 -10.01
C SER A 204 -0.18 -8.45 -9.87
N PRO A 205 0.54 -8.33 -8.75
CA PRO A 205 1.76 -9.10 -8.55
C PRO A 205 1.47 -10.61 -8.58
N ILE A 206 2.52 -11.37 -8.84
CA ILE A 206 2.49 -12.84 -8.79
C ILE A 206 3.39 -13.29 -7.65
N GLU A 207 2.81 -14.03 -6.70
CA GLU A 207 3.56 -14.77 -5.69
C GLU A 207 3.53 -16.25 -6.11
N THR A 208 4.69 -16.84 -6.38
CA THR A 208 4.79 -18.25 -6.74
C THR A 208 5.85 -18.97 -5.91
N GLY A 209 5.52 -20.09 -5.31
CA GLY A 209 6.45 -20.75 -4.40
C GLY A 209 5.80 -21.76 -3.48
N VAL A 210 6.50 -22.07 -2.40
CA VAL A 210 5.97 -22.83 -1.27
C VAL A 210 5.35 -21.84 -0.29
N SER A 211 4.02 -21.89 -0.13
CA SER A 211 3.27 -20.96 0.71
C SER A 211 2.18 -21.68 1.50
N HIS A 212 1.82 -21.13 2.67
CA HIS A 212 0.57 -21.50 3.32
C HIS A 212 -0.59 -20.74 2.67
N HIS A 213 -1.70 -21.44 2.47
CA HIS A 213 -2.86 -20.89 1.78
C HIS A 213 -4.15 -21.16 2.57
N ARG A 214 -5.03 -20.14 2.58
CA ARG A 214 -6.41 -20.24 3.07
C ARG A 214 -7.33 -19.50 2.12
N ARG A 215 -8.53 -20.06 1.92
CA ARG A 215 -9.65 -19.38 1.26
C ARG A 215 -10.73 -19.08 2.27
N PHE A 216 -11.37 -17.93 2.14
CA PHE A 216 -12.50 -17.53 2.95
C PHE A 216 -13.41 -16.58 2.17
N SER A 217 -14.59 -16.29 2.70
CA SER A 217 -15.51 -15.31 2.10
C SER A 217 -15.96 -14.30 3.14
N SER A 218 -16.20 -13.07 2.70
CA SER A 218 -16.79 -12.01 3.52
C SER A 218 -17.60 -11.07 2.63
N ALA A 219 -18.73 -10.58 3.12
CA ALA A 219 -19.57 -9.62 2.40
C ALA A 219 -19.87 -9.99 0.92
N LYS A 220 -20.06 -11.29 0.61
CA LYS A 220 -20.27 -11.84 -0.75
C LYS A 220 -19.09 -11.62 -1.70
N ARG A 221 -17.86 -11.65 -1.17
CA ARG A 221 -16.60 -11.61 -1.90
C ARG A 221 -15.73 -12.78 -1.49
N ASP A 222 -14.92 -13.22 -2.44
CA ASP A 222 -13.94 -14.29 -2.22
C ASP A 222 -12.61 -13.72 -1.81
N TYR A 223 -11.96 -14.34 -0.84
CA TYR A 223 -10.66 -13.92 -0.32
C TYR A 223 -9.70 -15.09 -0.25
N GLU A 224 -8.43 -14.77 -0.46
CA GLU A 224 -7.32 -15.69 -0.26
C GLU A 224 -6.29 -15.07 0.67
N LEU A 225 -5.73 -15.86 1.58
CA LEU A 225 -4.56 -15.52 2.39
C LEU A 225 -3.43 -16.44 1.96
N VAL A 226 -2.37 -15.86 1.41
CA VAL A 226 -1.15 -16.54 0.97
C VAL A 226 -0.02 -16.05 1.86
N VAL A 227 0.62 -16.95 2.60
CA VAL A 227 1.76 -16.62 3.47
C VAL A 227 3.00 -17.34 2.98
N TRP A 228 3.99 -16.58 2.54
CA TRP A 228 5.34 -17.09 2.27
C TRP A 228 6.25 -16.86 3.47
N GLY A 229 7.08 -17.86 3.76
CA GLY A 229 8.03 -17.88 4.85
C GLY A 229 7.47 -18.44 6.15
N GLU A 230 8.32 -19.15 6.90
CA GLU A 230 8.01 -19.71 8.22
C GLU A 230 8.02 -18.63 9.30
N GLY A 231 7.00 -18.61 10.16
CA GLY A 231 6.84 -17.61 11.21
C GLY A 231 5.95 -18.05 12.37
N ASN A 232 5.67 -17.14 13.31
CA ASN A 232 4.80 -17.41 14.47
C ASN A 232 3.35 -16.90 14.30
N TYR A 233 2.88 -16.81 13.06
CA TYR A 233 1.51 -16.42 12.72
C TYR A 233 0.50 -17.51 13.04
N ASP A 234 -0.74 -17.08 13.27
CA ASP A 234 -1.91 -17.94 13.44
C ASP A 234 -2.85 -17.67 12.25
N LEU A 235 -2.88 -18.60 11.29
CA LEU A 235 -3.66 -18.47 10.06
C LEU A 235 -5.16 -18.36 10.34
N ASP A 236 -5.69 -19.11 11.30
CA ASP A 236 -7.12 -19.15 11.57
C ASP A 236 -7.56 -17.85 12.25
N LYS A 237 -6.73 -17.30 13.14
CA LYS A 237 -6.93 -15.96 13.69
C LYS A 237 -6.88 -14.88 12.61
N MET A 238 -5.88 -14.91 11.72
CA MET A 238 -5.78 -13.96 10.61
C MET A 238 -7.02 -14.00 9.72
N VAL A 239 -7.45 -15.19 9.29
CA VAL A 239 -8.67 -15.37 8.49
C VAL A 239 -9.90 -14.84 9.22
N THR A 240 -10.04 -15.14 10.52
CA THR A 240 -11.18 -14.67 11.34
C THR A 240 -11.27 -13.15 11.35
N ASP A 241 -10.18 -12.46 11.65
CA ASP A 241 -10.20 -11.00 11.80
C ASP A 241 -10.23 -10.28 10.44
N LEU A 242 -9.61 -10.82 9.38
CA LEU A 242 -9.77 -10.32 8.00
C LEU A 242 -11.20 -10.50 7.49
N THR A 243 -11.87 -11.61 7.85
CA THR A 243 -13.29 -11.83 7.53
C THR A 243 -14.14 -10.74 8.15
N LYS A 244 -13.92 -10.41 9.44
CA LYS A 244 -14.65 -9.33 10.12
C LYS A 244 -14.39 -7.97 9.46
N LEU A 245 -13.13 -7.66 9.13
CA LEU A 245 -12.76 -6.43 8.42
C LEU A 245 -13.52 -6.27 7.11
N GLY A 246 -13.62 -7.32 6.29
CA GLY A 246 -14.33 -7.29 5.00
C GLY A 246 -15.80 -6.84 5.11
N THR A 247 -16.46 -7.10 6.25
CA THR A 247 -17.85 -6.67 6.49
C THR A 247 -18.00 -5.16 6.67
N GLN A 248 -16.92 -4.44 6.97
CA GLN A 248 -16.97 -3.03 7.36
C GLN A 248 -16.77 -2.05 6.20
N ALA A 249 -16.44 -2.50 4.99
CA ALA A 249 -16.26 -1.63 3.82
C ALA A 249 -17.50 -0.75 3.55
N SER A 250 -18.69 -1.31 3.73
CA SER A 250 -19.98 -0.61 3.58
C SER A 250 -20.20 0.57 4.53
N ALA A 251 -19.38 0.69 5.58
CA ALA A 251 -19.39 1.87 6.44
C ALA A 251 -18.91 3.13 5.71
N ILE A 252 -18.18 2.98 4.61
CA ILE A 252 -17.61 4.09 3.82
C ILE A 252 -18.11 4.04 2.37
N TRP A 253 -17.99 2.90 1.67
CA TRP A 253 -18.24 2.81 0.22
C TRP A 253 -19.47 2.00 -0.14
N ASP A 254 -20.09 2.37 -1.27
CA ASP A 254 -21.20 1.63 -1.85
C ASP A 254 -20.66 0.57 -2.83
N GLY A 255 -20.49 -0.66 -2.34
CA GLY A 255 -20.01 -1.79 -3.14
C GLY A 255 -18.48 -1.96 -3.12
N PHE A 256 -18.01 -2.94 -3.89
CA PHE A 256 -16.61 -3.36 -3.97
C PHE A 256 -16.12 -3.27 -5.41
N PRO A 257 -14.87 -2.81 -5.65
CA PRO A 257 -14.30 -2.74 -7.00
C PRO A 257 -13.68 -4.08 -7.45
N PHE A 258 -13.86 -5.15 -6.67
CA PHE A 258 -13.39 -6.50 -6.94
C PHE A 258 -14.44 -7.54 -6.56
N GLU A 259 -14.30 -8.74 -7.13
CA GLU A 259 -15.05 -9.95 -6.73
C GLU A 259 -14.20 -10.92 -5.88
N ARG A 260 -12.88 -10.96 -6.14
CA ARG A 260 -11.89 -11.76 -5.41
C ARG A 260 -10.73 -10.89 -4.94
N TYR A 261 -10.20 -11.11 -3.73
CA TYR A 261 -9.07 -10.36 -3.18
C TYR A 261 -8.00 -11.26 -2.55
N VAL A 262 -6.72 -11.01 -2.84
CA VAL A 262 -5.59 -11.83 -2.33
C VAL A 262 -4.72 -11.05 -1.34
N TYR A 263 -4.66 -11.49 -0.09
CA TYR A 263 -3.68 -11.03 0.89
C TYR A 263 -2.41 -11.88 0.76
N MET A 264 -1.33 -11.32 0.22
CA MET A 264 0.00 -11.93 0.20
C MET A 264 0.79 -11.42 1.41
N VAL A 265 1.32 -12.33 2.23
CA VAL A 265 2.07 -11.99 3.44
C VAL A 265 3.45 -12.64 3.36
N HIS A 266 4.50 -11.83 3.46
CA HIS A 266 5.87 -12.30 3.57
C HIS A 266 6.31 -12.26 5.04
N ALA A 267 6.33 -13.43 5.68
CA ALA A 267 6.90 -13.62 7.00
C ALA A 267 8.41 -13.89 6.86
N THR A 268 9.19 -12.82 6.77
CA THR A 268 10.61 -12.90 6.37
C THR A 268 11.55 -12.20 7.35
N SER A 269 12.84 -12.15 7.04
CA SER A 269 13.85 -11.42 7.80
C SER A 269 14.17 -10.11 7.08
N GLY A 270 14.18 -8.99 7.79
CA GLY A 270 14.63 -7.70 7.25
C GLY A 270 13.57 -6.91 6.46
N ALA A 271 12.95 -7.50 5.43
CA ALA A 271 11.99 -6.79 4.56
C ALA A 271 10.71 -6.38 5.31
N ARG A 272 10.19 -5.19 4.99
CA ARG A 272 9.10 -4.52 5.73
C ARG A 272 8.25 -3.65 4.80
N GLY A 273 7.02 -3.41 5.25
CA GLY A 273 6.07 -2.51 4.61
C GLY A 273 5.05 -3.28 3.78
N ALA A 274 4.14 -2.57 3.14
CA ALA A 274 3.12 -3.16 2.30
C ALA A 274 2.92 -2.36 1.01
N THR A 275 2.28 -2.97 0.02
CA THR A 275 1.87 -2.30 -1.22
C THR A 275 0.46 -2.74 -1.55
N GLU A 276 -0.36 -1.77 -1.91
CA GLU A 276 -1.73 -1.94 -2.30
C GLU A 276 -1.86 -2.30 -3.77
N HIS A 277 -2.84 -3.12 -4.10
CA HIS A 277 -3.27 -3.45 -5.46
C HIS A 277 -4.80 -3.45 -5.53
N LEU A 278 -5.40 -3.31 -6.72
CA LEU A 278 -6.86 -3.21 -6.87
C LEU A 278 -7.59 -4.40 -6.24
N ASN A 279 -7.00 -5.59 -6.32
CA ASN A 279 -7.60 -6.80 -5.78
C ASN A 279 -6.57 -7.74 -5.13
N SER A 280 -5.47 -7.18 -4.66
CA SER A 280 -4.51 -7.89 -3.83
C SER A 280 -3.68 -6.93 -2.99
N THR A 281 -2.82 -7.46 -2.15
CA THR A 281 -1.77 -6.68 -1.47
C THR A 281 -0.62 -7.59 -1.10
N VAL A 282 0.59 -7.03 -1.03
CA VAL A 282 1.72 -7.67 -0.38
C VAL A 282 2.02 -6.98 0.95
N ILE A 283 2.19 -7.75 2.01
CA ILE A 283 2.47 -7.27 3.37
C ILE A 283 3.71 -7.99 3.89
N GLN A 284 4.77 -7.24 4.20
CA GLN A 284 6.04 -7.78 4.67
C GLN A 284 6.26 -7.42 6.15
N LEU A 285 6.41 -8.45 7.00
CA LEU A 285 6.74 -8.29 8.41
C LEU A 285 7.82 -9.29 8.83
N PRO A 286 8.59 -8.95 9.89
CA PRO A 286 9.50 -9.91 10.50
C PRO A 286 8.77 -11.18 10.97
N ARG A 287 9.30 -12.33 10.56
CA ARG A 287 8.65 -13.64 10.67
C ARG A 287 8.14 -14.03 12.07
N PHE A 288 8.75 -13.50 13.13
CA PHE A 288 8.37 -13.79 14.52
C PHE A 288 7.61 -12.65 15.23
N MET A 289 7.04 -11.70 14.47
CA MET A 289 6.23 -10.60 14.99
C MET A 289 4.77 -10.71 14.52
N PHE A 290 4.11 -11.83 14.83
CA PHE A 290 2.66 -12.02 14.61
C PHE A 290 1.89 -12.44 15.86
N ARG A 291 2.57 -13.01 16.87
CA ARG A 291 1.92 -13.62 18.04
C ARG A 291 1.52 -12.62 19.12
N GLU A 292 2.44 -11.74 19.52
CA GLU A 292 2.18 -10.78 20.58
C GLU A 292 1.11 -9.76 20.16
N ARG A 293 0.24 -9.33 21.08
CA ARG A 293 -0.90 -8.45 20.72
C ARG A 293 -0.46 -7.20 19.97
N LYS A 294 0.62 -6.55 20.43
CA LYS A 294 1.19 -5.36 19.77
C LYS A 294 1.63 -5.65 18.34
N ASP A 295 2.24 -6.80 18.10
CA ASP A 295 2.73 -7.19 16.79
C ASP A 295 1.57 -7.60 15.86
N TYR A 296 0.60 -8.34 16.39
CA TYR A 296 -0.62 -8.67 15.66
C TYR A 296 -1.42 -7.42 15.27
N LEU A 297 -1.54 -6.44 16.17
CA LEU A 297 -2.16 -5.14 15.87
C LEU A 297 -1.47 -4.44 14.70
N ARG A 298 -0.13 -4.48 14.65
CA ARG A 298 0.63 -3.92 13.54
C ARG A 298 0.31 -4.64 12.22
N PHE A 299 0.27 -5.97 12.22
CA PHE A 299 -0.12 -6.74 11.04
C PHE A 299 -1.54 -6.37 10.58
N ILE A 300 -2.54 -6.48 11.46
CA ILE A 300 -3.95 -6.35 11.05
C ILE A 300 -4.33 -4.91 10.70
N SER A 301 -3.68 -3.91 11.32
CA SER A 301 -3.82 -2.50 10.91
C SER A 301 -3.17 -2.22 9.56
N THR A 302 -2.04 -2.85 9.25
CA THR A 302 -1.45 -2.80 7.90
C THR A 302 -2.41 -3.46 6.89
N ALA A 303 -2.93 -4.65 7.17
CA ALA A 303 -3.89 -5.31 6.29
C ALA A 303 -5.16 -4.47 6.07
N SER A 304 -5.64 -3.77 7.10
CA SER A 304 -6.76 -2.82 6.96
C SER A 304 -6.42 -1.61 6.10
N HIS A 305 -5.19 -1.09 6.19
CA HIS A 305 -4.71 0.02 5.37
C HIS A 305 -4.74 -0.36 3.89
N GLU A 306 -4.11 -1.48 3.54
CA GLU A 306 -4.07 -1.97 2.16
C GLU A 306 -5.45 -2.34 1.63
N PHE A 307 -6.32 -2.89 2.50
CA PHE A 307 -7.69 -3.18 2.11
C PHE A 307 -8.50 -1.92 1.76
N ILE A 308 -8.35 -0.83 2.52
CA ILE A 308 -8.95 0.46 2.18
C ILE A 308 -8.42 0.97 0.84
N HIS A 309 -7.12 0.75 0.58
CA HIS A 309 -6.51 1.19 -0.65
C HIS A 309 -7.12 0.62 -1.93
N THR A 310 -7.74 -0.56 -1.85
CA THR A 310 -8.57 -1.10 -2.91
C THR A 310 -9.55 -0.08 -3.50
N TRP A 311 -10.18 0.72 -2.65
CA TRP A 311 -10.98 1.85 -3.11
C TRP A 311 -10.09 3.08 -3.32
N ASN A 312 -9.33 3.45 -2.29
CA ASN A 312 -8.52 4.68 -2.24
C ASN A 312 -7.04 4.36 -2.08
N VAL A 313 -6.27 4.04 -3.09
CA VAL A 313 -6.14 4.85 -4.29
C VAL A 313 -6.33 4.02 -5.58
N LYS A 314 -6.85 2.79 -5.48
CA LYS A 314 -6.94 1.92 -6.67
C LYS A 314 -8.21 2.16 -7.48
N ALA A 315 -9.39 2.09 -6.89
CA ALA A 315 -10.62 2.29 -7.66
C ALA A 315 -10.90 3.76 -7.99
N TYR A 316 -10.52 4.70 -7.12
CA TYR A 316 -10.51 6.15 -7.40
C TYR A 316 -9.22 6.77 -6.87
N ARG A 317 -8.76 7.84 -7.53
CA ARG A 317 -7.48 8.48 -7.21
C ARG A 317 -7.37 9.90 -7.76
N PRO A 318 -6.41 10.71 -7.30
CA PRO A 318 -6.20 12.05 -7.85
C PRO A 318 -5.89 12.02 -9.34
N ALA A 319 -6.32 13.05 -10.07
CA ALA A 319 -6.16 13.15 -11.52
C ALA A 319 -4.70 13.12 -12.00
N GLY A 320 -3.73 13.53 -11.16
CA GLY A 320 -2.30 13.42 -11.46
C GLY A 320 -1.77 11.97 -11.54
N LEU A 321 -2.59 10.99 -11.14
CA LEU A 321 -2.29 9.56 -11.20
C LEU A 321 -3.21 8.81 -12.19
N VAL A 322 -3.96 9.53 -13.05
CA VAL A 322 -4.89 8.95 -14.03
C VAL A 322 -4.64 9.48 -15.44
N PRO A 323 -4.33 8.61 -16.42
CA PRO A 323 -3.80 7.26 -16.23
C PRO A 323 -2.43 7.32 -15.53
N TYR A 324 -1.89 6.17 -15.12
CA TYR A 324 -0.49 6.16 -14.68
C TYR A 324 0.43 6.42 -15.88
N ASP A 325 1.36 7.36 -15.72
CA ASP A 325 2.56 7.45 -16.57
C ASP A 325 3.68 6.69 -15.88
N TYR A 326 4.05 5.53 -16.42
CA TYR A 326 5.11 4.69 -15.83
C TYR A 326 6.52 5.16 -16.14
N GLN A 327 6.70 6.21 -16.94
CA GLN A 327 8.01 6.74 -17.34
C GLN A 327 8.32 8.10 -16.67
N GLN A 328 7.34 8.73 -16.02
CA GLN A 328 7.48 10.05 -15.38
C GLN A 328 6.75 10.11 -14.03
N GLU A 329 7.06 11.13 -13.23
CA GLU A 329 6.38 11.40 -11.96
C GLU A 329 4.93 11.86 -12.17
N GLY A 330 3.99 11.24 -11.42
CA GLY A 330 2.60 11.68 -11.35
C GLY A 330 2.37 12.67 -10.21
N LEU A 331 2.47 13.98 -10.50
CA LEU A 331 2.36 15.04 -9.47
C LEU A 331 0.90 15.32 -9.07
N THR A 332 0.65 15.43 -7.77
CA THR A 332 -0.65 15.85 -7.21
C THR A 332 -0.51 16.42 -5.79
N SER A 333 -1.30 17.43 -5.46
CA SER A 333 -1.39 17.98 -4.10
C SER A 333 -2.33 17.18 -3.18
N LEU A 334 -2.82 16.03 -3.63
CA LEU A 334 -3.87 15.24 -2.97
C LEU A 334 -3.41 13.84 -2.52
N LEU A 335 -2.11 13.56 -2.49
CA LEU A 335 -1.61 12.29 -1.93
C LEU A 335 -2.00 12.11 -0.46
N TRP A 336 -2.19 13.20 0.29
CA TRP A 336 -2.70 13.13 1.66
C TRP A 336 -4.12 12.53 1.76
N ILE A 337 -4.95 12.66 0.72
CA ILE A 337 -6.25 11.96 0.66
C ILE A 337 -6.02 10.48 0.36
N ALA A 338 -5.09 10.15 -0.54
CA ALA A 338 -4.77 8.75 -0.86
C ALA A 338 -4.18 8.00 0.33
N GLU A 339 -3.22 8.58 1.04
CA GLU A 339 -2.43 7.91 2.09
C GLU A 339 -2.88 8.27 3.51
N GLY A 340 -3.10 9.55 3.77
CA GLY A 340 -3.48 10.07 5.08
C GLY A 340 -4.91 9.71 5.46
N SER A 341 -5.86 9.80 4.53
CA SER A 341 -7.24 9.36 4.80
C SER A 341 -7.35 7.84 4.92
N THR A 342 -6.54 7.08 4.20
CA THR A 342 -6.44 5.62 4.39
C THR A 342 -5.90 5.30 5.78
N SER A 343 -4.86 6.01 6.23
CA SER A 343 -4.36 5.94 7.61
C SER A 343 -5.45 6.31 8.65
N TYR A 344 -6.32 7.26 8.33
CA TYR A 344 -7.39 7.72 9.20
C TYR A 344 -8.48 6.67 9.42
N PHE A 345 -8.86 5.94 8.37
CA PHE A 345 -9.90 4.92 8.45
C PHE A 345 -9.41 3.56 8.96
N GLN A 346 -8.12 3.23 8.84
CA GLN A 346 -7.60 1.87 9.13
C GLN A 346 -8.01 1.33 10.51
N HIS A 347 -7.84 2.11 11.58
CA HIS A 347 -8.18 1.65 12.93
C HIS A 347 -9.68 1.78 13.22
N GLN A 348 -10.38 2.69 12.55
CA GLN A 348 -11.82 2.84 12.72
C GLN A 348 -12.57 1.61 12.19
N LEU A 349 -12.23 1.12 10.98
CA LEU A 349 -12.84 -0.09 10.44
C LEU A 349 -12.56 -1.32 11.32
N LEU A 350 -11.34 -1.45 11.84
CA LEU A 350 -10.99 -2.53 12.77
C LEU A 350 -11.76 -2.45 14.10
N ALA A 351 -11.95 -1.26 14.65
CA ALA A 351 -12.70 -1.07 15.89
C ALA A 351 -14.19 -1.40 15.68
N ARG A 352 -14.76 -0.96 14.55
CA ARG A 352 -16.14 -1.31 14.16
C ARG A 352 -16.32 -2.80 13.92
N ALA A 353 -15.30 -3.47 13.42
CA ALA A 353 -15.26 -4.92 13.24
C ALA A 353 -15.08 -5.70 14.56
N GLY A 354 -14.79 -5.03 15.68
CA GLY A 354 -14.46 -5.67 16.95
C GLY A 354 -13.11 -6.43 16.94
N VAL A 355 -12.21 -6.08 16.01
CA VAL A 355 -10.87 -6.68 15.89
C VAL A 355 -9.88 -5.98 16.83
N ILE A 356 -10.08 -4.67 17.04
CA ILE A 356 -9.38 -3.88 18.06
C ILE A 356 -10.38 -3.31 19.05
N THR A 357 -9.90 -3.07 20.27
CA THR A 357 -10.69 -2.44 21.33
C THR A 357 -10.74 -0.92 21.15
N ALA A 358 -11.76 -0.28 21.74
CA ALA A 358 -11.83 1.18 21.80
C ALA A 358 -10.61 1.80 22.48
N LYS A 359 -10.01 1.11 23.46
CA LYS A 359 -8.78 1.54 24.12
C LYS A 359 -7.61 1.58 23.14
N GLU A 360 -7.40 0.52 22.37
CA GLU A 360 -6.34 0.46 21.36
C GLU A 360 -6.51 1.55 20.29
N LEU A 361 -7.74 1.82 19.85
CA LEU A 361 -8.05 2.92 18.94
C LEU A 361 -7.70 4.30 19.53
N LEU A 362 -8.14 4.59 20.75
CA LEU A 362 -7.89 5.89 21.39
C LEU A 362 -6.41 6.08 21.75
N GLU A 363 -5.69 5.01 22.06
CA GLU A 363 -4.23 5.04 22.24
C GLU A 363 -3.47 5.33 20.94
N ASP A 364 -3.91 4.80 19.80
CA ASP A 364 -3.34 5.14 18.48
C ASP A 364 -3.57 6.61 18.16
N ILE A 365 -4.80 7.12 18.34
CA ILE A 365 -5.12 8.54 18.10
C ILE A 365 -4.26 9.44 18.99
N ALA A 366 -4.16 9.15 20.30
CA ALA A 366 -3.33 9.92 21.23
C ALA A 366 -1.86 9.94 20.80
N GLY A 367 -1.31 8.80 20.42
CA GLY A 367 0.09 8.69 19.98
C GLY A 367 0.37 9.43 18.67
N ARG A 368 -0.60 9.50 17.76
CA ARG A 368 -0.48 10.27 16.51
C ARG A 368 -0.53 11.77 16.78
N ILE A 369 -1.45 12.23 17.63
CA ILE A 369 -1.54 13.63 18.06
C ILE A 369 -0.23 14.07 18.72
N ASP A 370 0.28 13.25 19.63
CA ASP A 370 1.54 13.53 20.34
C ASP A 370 2.74 13.61 19.38
N ARG A 371 2.85 12.67 18.43
CA ARG A 371 3.90 12.72 17.41
C ARG A 371 3.80 13.95 16.53
N HIS A 372 2.60 14.32 16.08
CA HIS A 372 2.40 15.53 15.29
C HIS A 372 2.86 16.76 16.08
N GLN A 373 2.46 16.89 17.35
CA GLN A 373 2.90 18.01 18.20
C GLN A 373 4.43 18.07 18.40
N GLN A 374 5.10 16.92 18.40
CA GLN A 374 6.55 16.80 18.53
C GLN A 374 7.32 16.91 17.20
N THR A 375 6.66 17.20 16.07
CA THR A 375 7.32 17.30 14.76
C THR A 375 7.45 18.76 14.34
N PRO A 376 8.64 19.39 14.43
CA PRO A 376 8.82 20.79 14.06
C PRO A 376 8.51 21.07 12.59
N GLY A 377 8.68 20.09 11.70
CA GLY A 377 8.39 20.21 10.27
C GLY A 377 6.94 20.62 9.97
N ARG A 378 5.98 20.36 10.88
CA ARG A 378 4.57 20.77 10.75
C ARG A 378 4.35 22.27 10.63
N GLU A 379 5.30 23.07 11.10
CA GLU A 379 5.25 24.53 11.06
C GLU A 379 5.81 25.11 9.76
N ILE A 380 6.42 24.27 8.91
CA ILE A 380 7.17 24.68 7.73
C ILE A 380 6.48 24.26 6.44
N GLN A 381 6.05 23.01 6.35
CA GLN A 381 5.52 22.43 5.12
C GLN A 381 4.04 22.11 5.27
N SER A 382 3.23 22.56 4.31
CA SER A 382 1.83 22.15 4.22
C SER A 382 1.69 20.72 3.71
N VAL A 383 0.55 20.09 3.99
CA VAL A 383 0.29 18.72 3.52
C VAL A 383 0.10 18.64 1.99
N ALA A 384 -0.37 19.73 1.36
CA ALA A 384 -0.42 19.85 -0.09
C ALA A 384 0.97 19.90 -0.72
N GLU A 385 1.90 20.67 -0.15
CA GLU A 385 3.30 20.73 -0.59
C GLU A 385 4.00 19.39 -0.39
N ALA A 386 3.77 18.71 0.74
CA ALA A 386 4.31 17.36 0.95
C ALA A 386 3.80 16.36 -0.10
N SER A 387 2.52 16.46 -0.47
CA SER A 387 1.95 15.61 -1.53
C SER A 387 2.61 15.86 -2.89
N LEU A 388 2.84 17.12 -3.27
CA LEU A 388 3.53 17.47 -4.51
C LEU A 388 5.01 17.05 -4.48
N GLY A 389 5.66 17.18 -3.32
CA GLY A 389 7.07 16.93 -3.11
C GLY A 389 7.45 15.48 -2.79
N GLU A 390 6.49 14.56 -2.67
CA GLU A 390 6.74 13.18 -2.23
C GLU A 390 7.80 12.47 -3.09
N TRP A 391 7.80 12.72 -4.40
CA TRP A 391 8.76 12.15 -5.36
C TRP A 391 10.23 12.45 -5.07
N VAL A 392 10.49 13.52 -4.33
CA VAL A 392 11.83 14.00 -3.96
C VAL A 392 11.98 14.16 -2.44
N ALA A 393 11.08 13.57 -1.65
CA ALA A 393 11.09 13.69 -0.20
C ALA A 393 12.38 13.14 0.40
N GLN A 394 12.95 13.89 1.35
CA GLN A 394 14.13 13.50 2.10
C GLN A 394 13.72 12.90 3.45
N GLY A 395 14.58 12.06 4.02
CA GLY A 395 14.39 11.44 5.34
C GLY A 395 15.28 12.06 6.43
N GLY A 396 15.28 11.43 7.60
CA GLY A 396 16.21 11.76 8.69
C GLY A 396 15.90 13.09 9.38
N ASP A 397 16.96 13.73 9.89
CA ASP A 397 16.87 15.00 10.63
C ASP A 397 16.27 16.14 9.81
N TYR A 398 16.57 16.20 8.51
CA TYR A 398 15.95 17.18 7.61
C TYR A 398 14.42 17.03 7.60
N ALA A 399 13.91 15.81 7.41
CA ALA A 399 12.48 15.54 7.36
C ALA A 399 11.78 15.91 8.67
N HIS A 400 12.39 15.56 9.81
CA HIS A 400 11.89 15.91 11.14
C HIS A 400 11.67 17.42 11.31
N ASN A 401 12.59 18.21 10.76
CA ASN A 401 12.66 19.65 10.96
C ASN A 401 12.05 20.50 9.84
N HIS A 402 11.87 19.97 8.64
CA HIS A 402 11.50 20.80 7.48
C HIS A 402 10.39 20.21 6.63
N SER A 403 9.87 19.03 7.01
CA SER A 403 8.88 18.35 6.20
C SER A 403 7.77 17.75 7.04
N VAL A 404 6.66 17.45 6.37
CA VAL A 404 5.59 16.64 6.90
C VAL A 404 5.41 15.39 6.04
N ASN A 405 4.90 14.33 6.64
CA ASN A 405 4.67 13.08 5.93
C ASN A 405 3.20 12.95 5.51
N ILE A 406 2.94 12.61 4.25
CA ILE A 406 1.58 12.52 3.67
C ILE A 406 0.64 11.57 4.41
N TYR A 407 1.17 10.57 5.13
CA TYR A 407 0.36 9.67 5.98
C TYR A 407 0.03 10.32 7.32
N SER A 408 1.03 10.83 8.04
CA SER A 408 0.85 11.33 9.42
C SER A 408 0.14 12.69 9.44
N GLU A 409 0.53 13.59 8.55
CA GLU A 409 -0.09 14.91 8.45
C GLU A 409 -1.41 14.84 7.69
N GLY A 410 -1.50 13.98 6.67
CA GLY A 410 -2.77 13.70 6.00
C GLY A 410 -3.81 13.05 6.93
N TYR A 411 -3.37 12.26 7.93
CA TYR A 411 -4.25 11.80 9.01
C TYR A 411 -4.81 12.97 9.81
N MET A 412 -3.98 13.95 10.19
CA MET A 412 -4.42 15.13 10.94
C MET A 412 -5.38 16.00 10.14
N ALA A 413 -5.09 16.22 8.85
CA ALA A 413 -6.00 16.88 7.93
C ALA A 413 -7.35 16.14 7.82
N SER A 414 -7.33 14.81 7.68
CA SER A 414 -8.53 13.98 7.62
C SER A 414 -9.35 14.04 8.91
N LEU A 415 -8.69 13.97 10.06
CA LEU A 415 -9.31 14.13 11.38
C LEU A 415 -9.98 15.50 11.53
N ALA A 416 -9.26 16.58 11.23
CA ALA A 416 -9.78 17.94 11.32
C ALA A 416 -10.97 18.15 10.38
N LEU A 417 -10.91 17.60 9.17
CA LEU A 417 -11.99 17.69 8.19
C LEU A 417 -13.23 16.91 8.63
N ASP A 418 -13.09 15.69 9.14
CA ASP A 418 -14.24 14.91 9.65
C ASP A 418 -14.92 15.64 10.82
N MET A 419 -14.13 16.16 11.77
CA MET A 419 -14.64 16.95 12.89
C MET A 419 -15.39 18.21 12.44
N ALA A 420 -14.88 18.90 11.42
CA ALA A 420 -15.52 20.08 10.83
C ALA A 420 -16.86 19.71 10.17
N ILE A 421 -16.88 18.68 9.31
CA ILE A 421 -18.10 18.22 8.62
C ILE A 421 -19.16 17.77 9.64
N LEU A 422 -18.78 16.97 10.64
CA LEU A 422 -19.69 16.52 11.70
C LEU A 422 -20.31 17.69 12.44
N SER A 423 -19.52 18.73 12.72
CA SER A 423 -19.99 19.92 13.44
C SER A 423 -20.93 20.77 12.57
N ASP A 424 -20.52 21.04 11.34
CA ASP A 424 -21.25 21.89 10.40
C ASP A 424 -22.59 21.30 9.98
N THR A 425 -22.65 19.98 9.89
CA THR A 425 -23.86 19.26 9.46
C THR A 425 -24.68 18.72 10.63
N LYS A 426 -24.29 19.04 11.88
CA LYS A 426 -24.95 18.53 13.10
C LYS A 426 -25.09 17.00 13.08
N LEU A 427 -23.97 16.32 12.77
CA LEU A 427 -23.83 14.86 12.67
C LEU A 427 -24.57 14.19 11.51
N LYS A 428 -25.11 14.97 10.55
CA LYS A 428 -25.79 14.41 9.38
C LYS A 428 -24.81 13.79 8.37
N HIS A 429 -23.64 14.41 8.21
CA HIS A 429 -22.59 13.95 7.32
C HIS A 429 -21.25 13.84 8.06
N SER A 430 -20.36 13.05 7.48
CA SER A 430 -19.03 12.72 7.97
C SER A 430 -18.06 12.67 6.78
N TYR A 431 -16.76 12.66 7.04
CA TYR A 431 -15.72 12.47 6.02
C TYR A 431 -15.88 11.17 5.22
N ARG A 432 -16.56 10.16 5.79
CA ARG A 432 -16.93 8.94 5.06
C ARG A 432 -17.84 9.24 3.87
N ASP A 433 -18.73 10.24 3.97
CA ASP A 433 -19.59 10.65 2.86
C ASP A 433 -18.79 11.31 1.72
N VAL A 434 -17.67 11.97 2.04
CA VAL A 434 -16.75 12.52 1.03
C VAL A 434 -16.11 11.38 0.24
N HIS A 435 -15.56 10.37 0.92
CA HIS A 435 -14.97 9.21 0.26
C HIS A 435 -15.99 8.35 -0.49
N ARG A 436 -17.24 8.28 -0.01
CA ARG A 436 -18.34 7.67 -0.76
C ARG A 436 -18.61 8.39 -2.08
N ALA A 437 -18.70 9.73 -2.05
CA ALA A 437 -18.91 10.55 -3.24
C ALA A 437 -17.72 10.47 -4.21
N LEU A 438 -16.48 10.47 -3.70
CA LEU A 438 -15.28 10.30 -4.53
C LEU A 438 -15.31 8.97 -5.29
N TYR A 439 -15.65 7.87 -4.61
CA TYR A 439 -15.75 6.57 -5.29
C TYR A 439 -16.87 6.55 -6.33
N ARG A 440 -18.06 7.08 -5.99
CA ARG A 440 -19.22 7.11 -6.90
C ARG A 440 -18.96 7.95 -8.16
N ASP A 441 -18.36 9.13 -7.99
CA ASP A 441 -18.34 10.17 -9.03
C ASP A 441 -17.00 10.29 -9.76
N PHE A 442 -15.92 9.69 -9.22
CA PHE A 442 -14.55 9.86 -9.68
C PHE A 442 -13.72 8.56 -9.73
N ALA A 443 -14.38 7.40 -9.74
CA ALA A 443 -13.72 6.14 -10.07
C ALA A 443 -12.93 6.26 -11.40
N VAL A 444 -11.85 5.48 -11.51
CA VAL A 444 -11.07 5.39 -12.75
C VAL A 444 -12.00 5.02 -13.92
N PRO A 445 -11.84 5.66 -15.10
CA PRO A 445 -10.69 6.44 -15.57
C PRO A 445 -10.80 7.97 -15.36
N LYS A 446 -11.67 8.48 -14.47
CA LYS A 446 -11.89 9.94 -14.34
C LYS A 446 -10.83 10.64 -13.47
N GLY A 447 -10.66 10.19 -12.23
CA GLY A 447 -9.81 10.83 -11.23
C GLY A 447 -10.34 12.19 -10.73
N TYR A 448 -9.92 12.60 -9.53
CA TYR A 448 -10.42 13.82 -8.87
C TYR A 448 -9.34 14.90 -8.69
N ARG A 449 -9.78 16.17 -8.66
CA ARG A 449 -8.97 17.36 -8.40
C ARG A 449 -9.40 18.05 -7.10
N VAL A 450 -8.65 19.08 -6.70
CA VAL A 450 -8.93 19.87 -5.48
C VAL A 450 -10.35 20.43 -5.51
N ASP A 451 -10.75 21.02 -6.65
CA ASP A 451 -12.07 21.63 -6.81
C ASP A 451 -13.22 20.62 -6.73
N ASP A 452 -12.98 19.37 -7.14
CA ASP A 452 -13.96 18.29 -7.00
C ASP A 452 -14.21 17.98 -5.52
N VAL A 453 -13.15 17.89 -4.71
CA VAL A 453 -13.26 17.66 -3.27
C VAL A 453 -13.98 18.82 -2.59
N LYS A 454 -13.60 20.07 -2.89
CA LYS A 454 -14.29 21.28 -2.39
C LYS A 454 -15.76 21.32 -2.81
N GLY A 455 -16.06 20.88 -4.04
CA GLY A 455 -17.42 20.74 -4.55
C GLY A 455 -18.25 19.74 -3.76
N ILE A 456 -17.70 18.56 -3.47
CA ILE A 456 -18.34 17.55 -2.61
C ILE A 456 -18.60 18.12 -1.21
N LEU A 457 -17.61 18.78 -0.61
CA LEU A 457 -17.75 19.41 0.71
C LEU A 457 -18.89 20.45 0.72
N THR A 458 -18.97 21.28 -0.32
CA THR A 458 -20.05 22.27 -0.48
C THR A 458 -21.41 21.60 -0.58
N GLN A 459 -21.53 20.53 -1.35
CA GLN A 459 -22.79 19.77 -1.50
C GLN A 459 -23.25 19.13 -0.19
N LEU A 460 -22.32 18.56 0.59
CA LEU A 460 -22.64 17.88 1.86
C LEU A 460 -22.95 18.87 2.98
N THR A 461 -22.26 20.01 3.02
CA THR A 461 -22.30 20.93 4.18
C THR A 461 -23.12 22.19 3.93
N GLY A 462 -23.34 22.57 2.67
CA GLY A 462 -23.90 23.86 2.29
C GLY A 462 -22.97 25.05 2.56
N LYS A 463 -21.68 24.82 2.84
CA LYS A 463 -20.69 25.85 3.14
C LYS A 463 -19.54 25.84 2.14
N ASP A 464 -18.95 27.02 1.93
CA ASP A 464 -17.69 27.14 1.20
C ASP A 464 -16.51 26.73 2.11
N TYR A 465 -15.82 25.66 1.71
CA TYR A 465 -14.63 25.14 2.40
C TYR A 465 -13.32 25.74 1.86
N GLY A 466 -13.34 26.67 0.91
CA GLY A 466 -12.15 27.35 0.39
C GLY A 466 -11.23 27.93 1.48
N PRO A 467 -11.74 28.74 2.43
CA PRO A 467 -10.94 29.28 3.53
C PRO A 467 -10.38 28.20 4.48
N TRP A 468 -11.19 27.17 4.76
CA TRP A 468 -10.74 26.04 5.58
C TRP A 468 -9.59 25.30 4.90
N TRP A 469 -9.74 25.01 3.60
CA TRP A 469 -8.75 24.33 2.79
C TRP A 469 -7.43 25.12 2.72
N GLN A 470 -7.50 26.44 2.51
CA GLN A 470 -6.31 27.29 2.49
C GLN A 470 -5.51 27.19 3.80
N SER A 471 -6.19 27.19 4.95
CA SER A 471 -5.56 27.21 6.28
C SER A 471 -5.10 25.85 6.78
N HIS A 472 -5.71 24.75 6.32
CA HIS A 472 -5.43 23.41 6.82
C HIS A 472 -4.70 22.52 5.82
N ILE A 473 -4.79 22.81 4.51
CA ILE A 473 -4.26 21.95 3.45
C ILE A 473 -3.14 22.64 2.67
N ASP A 474 -3.37 23.87 2.22
CA ASP A 474 -2.42 24.65 1.41
C ASP A 474 -1.48 25.51 2.27
N SER A 475 -1.53 25.37 3.59
CA SER A 475 -0.64 26.06 4.56
C SER A 475 -0.32 25.13 5.73
N PRO A 476 0.82 25.33 6.43
CA PRO A 476 1.13 24.61 7.65
C PRO A 476 -0.03 24.70 8.66
N MET A 477 -0.66 23.57 8.99
CA MET A 477 -1.89 23.56 9.77
C MET A 477 -1.60 23.76 11.26
N VAL A 478 -2.50 24.46 11.94
CA VAL A 478 -2.48 24.60 13.41
C VAL A 478 -3.79 24.08 13.95
N LEU A 479 -3.73 23.04 14.78
CA LEU A 479 -4.90 22.38 15.37
C LEU A 479 -4.95 22.61 16.88
N ASP A 480 -6.08 23.12 17.37
CA ASP A 480 -6.42 23.08 18.80
C ASP A 480 -7.04 21.72 19.13
N PHE A 481 -6.20 20.79 19.59
CA PHE A 481 -6.64 19.44 19.92
C PHE A 481 -7.59 19.40 21.12
N ASP A 482 -7.47 20.32 22.08
CA ASP A 482 -8.38 20.35 23.22
C ASP A 482 -9.78 20.76 22.75
N GLU A 483 -9.89 21.78 21.89
CA GLU A 483 -11.15 22.17 21.29
C GLU A 483 -11.74 21.03 20.45
N LEU A 484 -10.95 20.44 19.55
CA LEU A 484 -11.37 19.35 18.66
C LEU A 484 -11.89 18.13 19.44
N LEU A 485 -11.11 17.65 20.42
CA LEU A 485 -11.45 16.46 21.21
C LEU A 485 -12.63 16.69 22.15
N SER A 486 -12.80 17.92 22.67
CA SER A 486 -13.90 18.26 23.57
C SER A 486 -15.28 18.07 22.92
N ARG A 487 -15.38 18.20 21.59
CA ARG A 487 -16.62 17.95 20.82
C ARG A 487 -17.06 16.50 20.93
N ALA A 488 -16.11 15.57 21.02
CA ALA A 488 -16.33 14.15 21.26
C ALA A 488 -16.31 13.78 22.77
N GLY A 489 -16.27 14.76 23.67
CA GLY A 489 -16.25 14.52 25.11
C GLY A 489 -14.92 14.00 25.65
N LEU A 490 -13.84 14.18 24.89
CA LEU A 490 -12.49 13.73 25.24
C LEU A 490 -11.57 14.91 25.54
N ARG A 491 -10.44 14.62 26.18
CA ARG A 491 -9.29 15.51 26.36
C ARG A 491 -8.00 14.72 26.22
N LEU A 492 -6.93 15.39 25.80
CA LEU A 492 -5.59 14.82 25.78
C LEU A 492 -4.97 14.93 27.18
N VAL A 493 -4.37 13.85 27.66
CA VAL A 493 -3.62 13.84 28.92
C VAL A 493 -2.30 13.09 28.75
N TYR A 494 -1.39 13.30 29.69
CA TYR A 494 -0.10 12.62 29.74
C TYR A 494 0.06 11.87 31.05
N GLY A 495 0.43 10.59 30.98
CA GLY A 495 0.63 9.74 32.15
C GLY A 495 -0.66 9.12 32.73
N LYS A 496 -0.55 8.46 33.88
CA LYS A 496 -1.63 7.63 34.47
C LYS A 496 -2.66 8.44 35.28
N ASP A 497 -2.21 9.45 36.01
CA ASP A 497 -3.03 10.18 37.01
C ASP A 497 -3.59 11.51 36.45
N ASP A 498 -4.27 11.44 35.31
CA ASP A 498 -4.93 12.61 34.66
C ASP A 498 -4.03 13.78 34.29
N GLY A 499 -2.71 13.59 34.33
CA GLY A 499 -1.71 14.58 33.96
C GLY A 499 -1.78 15.80 34.87
N ASP A 500 -1.11 15.73 36.01
CA ASP A 500 -0.92 16.87 36.94
C ASP A 500 -0.01 17.97 36.35
N GLY A 501 -0.02 18.15 35.02
CA GLY A 501 0.90 19.03 34.28
C GLY A 501 2.36 18.61 34.39
N LYS A 502 2.67 17.36 34.77
CA LYS A 502 4.05 16.93 34.98
C LYS A 502 4.84 17.00 33.68
N THR A 503 5.96 17.70 33.75
CA THR A 503 6.96 17.79 32.69
C THR A 503 8.19 16.99 33.09
N LYS A 504 8.94 16.54 32.08
CA LYS A 504 10.28 15.96 32.27
C LYS A 504 11.30 16.76 31.49
N VAL A 505 12.53 16.73 31.98
CA VAL A 505 13.68 17.33 31.32
C VAL A 505 13.83 16.78 29.91
N TYR A 506 14.11 17.68 28.96
CA TYR A 506 14.28 17.33 27.57
C TYR A 506 15.40 18.15 26.93
N PRO A 507 16.40 17.51 26.30
CA PRO A 507 17.54 18.23 25.74
C PRO A 507 17.24 18.82 24.35
N GLY A 508 16.12 18.48 23.71
CA GLY A 508 15.81 18.94 22.34
C GLY A 508 16.41 18.07 21.23
N PHE A 509 16.71 16.80 21.52
CA PHE A 509 17.18 15.82 20.53
C PHE A 509 16.70 14.41 20.83
N SER A 510 16.88 13.51 19.85
CA SER A 510 16.77 12.06 19.99
C SER A 510 18.13 11.38 19.74
N LEU A 511 18.29 10.15 20.25
CA LEU A 511 19.50 9.34 20.07
C LEU A 511 19.20 8.13 19.20
N VAL A 512 20.18 7.71 18.40
CA VAL A 512 20.12 6.42 17.71
C VAL A 512 20.10 5.31 18.76
N SER A 513 19.11 4.42 18.68
CA SER A 513 18.87 3.34 19.65
C SER A 513 20.15 2.56 20.01
N GLY A 514 20.44 2.46 21.30
CA GLY A 514 21.61 1.75 21.82
C GLY A 514 22.95 2.50 21.66
N SER A 515 22.93 3.76 21.22
CA SER A 515 24.12 4.59 21.04
C SER A 515 23.95 5.96 21.70
N LEU A 516 25.03 6.76 21.68
CA LEU A 516 25.03 8.17 22.08
C LEU A 516 25.08 9.14 20.89
N LYS A 517 24.84 8.62 19.69
CA LYS A 517 24.81 9.43 18.46
C LYS A 517 23.47 10.15 18.36
N LEU A 518 23.52 11.47 18.21
CA LEU A 518 22.34 12.30 17.97
C LEU A 518 21.69 11.89 16.64
N GLN A 519 20.41 11.54 16.68
CA GLN A 519 19.66 11.10 15.50
C GLN A 519 18.90 12.27 14.87
N THR A 520 18.09 12.96 15.67
CA THR A 520 17.39 14.18 15.26
C THR A 520 17.50 15.25 16.34
N LEU A 521 17.43 16.52 15.95
CA LEU A 521 17.36 17.66 16.85
C LEU A 521 16.13 18.47 16.52
N ASP A 522 15.44 19.00 17.52
CA ASP A 522 14.26 19.81 17.27
C ASP A 522 14.67 21.23 16.82
N ARG A 523 14.22 21.65 15.64
CA ARG A 523 14.45 22.99 15.11
C ARG A 523 13.97 24.05 16.10
N GLY A 524 14.84 24.99 16.45
CA GLY A 524 14.55 26.02 17.45
C GLY A 524 14.50 25.50 18.90
N GLY A 525 14.76 24.22 19.12
CA GLY A 525 14.89 23.61 20.42
C GLY A 525 16.26 23.86 21.06
N LYS A 526 16.41 23.41 22.30
CA LYS A 526 17.59 23.71 23.12
C LYS A 526 18.91 23.17 22.59
N ALA A 527 18.94 21.94 22.11
CA ALA A 527 20.13 21.38 21.47
C ALA A 527 20.50 22.09 20.17
N TRP A 528 19.50 22.51 19.41
CA TRP A 528 19.70 23.30 18.19
C TRP A 528 20.33 24.66 18.50
N GLU A 529 19.79 25.38 19.50
CA GLU A 529 20.34 26.64 20.00
C GLU A 529 21.79 26.48 20.50
N ALA A 530 22.13 25.33 21.08
CA ALA A 530 23.46 24.99 21.57
C ALA A 530 24.47 24.62 20.46
N GLY A 531 24.05 24.62 19.19
CA GLY A 531 24.88 24.31 18.03
C GLY A 531 25.22 22.83 17.87
N LEU A 532 24.49 21.93 18.53
CA LEU A 532 24.59 20.50 18.27
C LEU A 532 23.93 20.19 16.91
N VAL A 533 24.38 19.11 16.27
CA VAL A 533 23.83 18.64 15.00
C VAL A 533 23.68 17.12 14.96
N ALA A 534 22.81 16.62 14.09
CA ALA A 534 22.61 15.19 13.90
C ALA A 534 23.94 14.54 13.49
N GLY A 535 24.21 13.37 14.06
CA GLY A 535 25.46 12.67 13.87
C GLY A 535 26.56 13.00 14.89
N ASN A 536 26.45 14.07 15.69
CA ASN A 536 27.33 14.26 16.84
C ASN A 536 27.17 13.09 17.83
N GLU A 537 28.25 12.69 18.49
CA GLU A 537 28.24 11.58 19.45
C GLU A 537 28.58 12.06 20.86
N LEU A 538 27.65 11.91 21.79
CA LEU A 538 27.83 12.37 23.17
C LEU A 538 28.88 11.51 23.90
N VAL A 539 29.65 12.16 24.76
CA VAL A 539 30.70 11.52 25.57
C VAL A 539 30.46 11.76 27.05
N ALA A 540 30.17 13.00 27.44
CA ALA A 540 30.06 13.38 28.84
C ALA A 540 29.07 14.53 29.08
N ILE A 541 28.49 14.57 30.29
CA ILE A 541 27.70 15.68 30.81
C ILE A 541 28.38 16.18 32.09
N ASN A 542 28.72 17.48 32.12
CA ASN A 542 29.46 18.12 33.20
C ASN A 542 30.76 17.37 33.55
N GLY A 543 31.50 16.95 32.53
CA GLY A 543 32.77 16.22 32.69
C GLY A 543 32.64 14.75 33.10
N LEU A 544 31.42 14.24 33.32
CA LEU A 544 31.17 12.84 33.66
C LEU A 544 30.70 12.05 32.45
N LYS A 545 31.34 10.90 32.20
CA LYS A 545 31.00 9.99 31.10
C LYS A 545 29.52 9.59 31.15
N VAL A 546 28.86 9.57 30.00
CA VAL A 546 27.53 8.99 29.81
C VAL A 546 27.60 7.72 28.96
N THR A 547 26.58 6.88 29.05
CA THR A 547 26.38 5.70 28.20
C THR A 547 24.98 5.76 27.59
N GLY A 548 24.74 5.08 26.46
CA GLY A 548 23.42 5.06 25.84
C GLY A 548 22.32 4.60 26.81
N GLU A 549 22.56 3.54 27.59
CA GLU A 549 21.62 3.05 28.61
C GLU A 549 21.50 3.97 29.84
N GLY A 550 22.55 4.73 30.15
CA GLY A 550 22.61 5.60 31.33
C GLY A 550 22.18 7.04 31.07
N PHE A 551 22.00 7.44 29.81
CA PHE A 551 21.76 8.84 29.43
C PHE A 551 20.50 9.41 30.08
N ASP A 552 19.36 8.72 29.95
CA ASP A 552 18.09 9.19 30.53
C ASP A 552 18.15 9.28 32.07
N LYS A 553 18.86 8.34 32.71
CA LYS A 553 19.08 8.37 34.17
C LYS A 553 19.94 9.57 34.57
N ARG A 554 21.00 9.84 33.82
CA ARG A 554 21.87 11.00 34.06
C ARG A 554 21.10 12.31 33.86
N LEU A 555 20.24 12.37 32.86
CA LEU A 555 19.43 13.55 32.59
C LEU A 555 18.42 13.85 33.71
N ALA A 556 17.95 12.80 34.42
CA ALA A 556 17.05 12.93 35.56
C ALA A 556 17.69 13.58 36.80
N ASP A 557 19.01 13.76 36.84
CA ASP A 557 19.71 14.51 37.89
C ASP A 557 19.54 16.04 37.76
N PHE A 558 18.97 16.51 36.66
CA PHE A 558 18.82 17.92 36.31
C PHE A 558 17.36 18.36 36.28
N LYS A 559 17.15 19.66 36.12
CA LYS A 559 15.84 20.29 35.95
C LYS A 559 15.81 21.12 34.65
N ALA A 560 14.60 21.41 34.19
CA ALA A 560 14.40 22.37 33.12
C ALA A 560 15.00 23.74 33.52
N GLY A 561 15.69 24.38 32.59
CA GLY A 561 16.44 25.62 32.80
C GLY A 561 17.87 25.43 33.30
N ASP A 562 18.26 24.23 33.76
CA ASP A 562 19.65 23.97 34.14
C ASP A 562 20.58 24.10 32.93
N SER A 563 21.75 24.68 33.16
CA SER A 563 22.81 24.81 32.17
C SER A 563 23.86 23.72 32.40
N ILE A 564 24.07 22.85 31.40
CA ILE A 564 25.02 21.74 31.46
C ILE A 564 26.08 21.87 30.36
N THR A 565 27.30 21.43 30.64
CA THR A 565 28.35 21.26 29.64
C THR A 565 28.22 19.89 29.00
N VAL A 566 27.99 19.85 27.70
CA VAL A 566 27.93 18.63 26.89
C VAL A 566 29.25 18.47 26.16
N THR A 567 29.95 17.37 26.40
CA THR A 567 31.14 16.96 25.63
C THR A 567 30.72 15.93 24.58
N TYR A 568 31.13 16.12 23.34
CA TYR A 568 30.72 15.29 22.20
C TYR A 568 31.81 15.23 21.11
N PHE A 569 31.75 14.22 20.26
CA PHE A 569 32.52 14.16 19.02
C PHE A 569 31.72 14.73 17.85
N ALA A 570 32.39 15.55 17.03
CA ALA A 570 31.93 15.97 15.70
C ALA A 570 33.06 15.68 14.72
N ASP A 571 32.84 14.75 13.79
CA ASP A 571 33.84 14.24 12.84
C ASP A 571 35.17 13.91 13.54
N ASP A 572 35.09 13.08 14.60
CA ASP A 572 36.21 12.65 15.46
C ASP A 572 36.92 13.76 16.26
N SER A 573 36.48 15.01 16.16
CA SER A 573 36.96 16.11 17.00
C SER A 573 36.15 16.20 18.30
N LEU A 574 36.84 16.12 19.44
CA LEU A 574 36.21 16.31 20.75
C LEU A 574 35.90 17.79 20.97
N LYS A 575 34.62 18.10 21.15
CA LYS A 575 34.09 19.45 21.36
C LYS A 575 33.29 19.52 22.65
N GLN A 576 33.06 20.74 23.11
CA GLN A 576 32.17 21.04 24.22
C GLN A 576 31.24 22.18 23.84
N THR A 577 30.00 22.11 24.31
CA THR A 577 29.04 23.21 24.25
C THR A 577 28.24 23.29 25.54
N THR A 578 27.66 24.45 25.81
CA THR A 578 26.73 24.65 26.91
C THR A 578 25.31 24.44 26.39
N LEU A 579 24.57 23.54 27.04
CA LEU A 579 23.18 23.24 26.74
C LEU A 579 22.30 23.65 27.91
N VAL A 580 21.33 24.53 27.66
CA VAL A 580 20.26 24.84 28.61
C VAL A 580 19.15 23.82 28.43
N LEU A 581 18.78 23.09 29.46
CA LEU A 581 17.80 22.02 29.34
C LEU A 581 16.37 22.56 29.23
N GLY A 582 15.58 21.98 28.33
CA GLY A 582 14.15 22.27 28.19
C GLY A 582 13.30 21.27 28.94
N GLU A 583 11.99 21.31 28.67
CA GLU A 583 11.03 20.37 29.21
C GLU A 583 10.01 19.92 28.16
N ARG A 584 9.37 18.78 28.41
CA ARG A 584 8.24 18.27 27.63
C ARG A 584 7.28 17.51 28.53
N PRO A 585 6.03 17.26 28.10
CA PRO A 585 5.09 16.45 28.86
C PRO A 585 5.67 15.08 29.28
N GLU A 586 5.41 14.67 30.52
CA GLU A 586 5.87 13.41 31.08
C GLU A 586 4.85 12.28 30.88
N GLY A 587 5.32 11.12 30.41
CA GLY A 587 4.50 9.92 30.24
C GLY A 587 3.93 9.77 28.84
N LYS A 588 3.14 8.70 28.64
CA LYS A 588 2.48 8.41 27.36
C LYS A 588 1.23 9.30 27.22
N ALA A 589 1.04 9.87 26.05
CA ALA A 589 -0.21 10.54 25.69
C ALA A 589 -1.40 9.55 25.72
N ALA A 590 -2.54 10.01 26.23
CA ALA A 590 -3.77 9.25 26.29
C ALA A 590 -4.98 10.17 26.08
N LEU A 591 -6.04 9.63 25.46
CA LEU A 591 -7.35 10.30 25.43
C LEU A 591 -8.19 9.82 26.61
N LYS A 592 -8.67 10.76 27.42
CA LYS A 592 -9.56 10.50 28.55
C LYS A 592 -10.87 11.27 28.40
N PRO A 593 -11.96 10.79 29.03
CA PRO A 593 -13.21 11.54 29.03
C PRO A 593 -13.04 12.87 29.79
N LEU A 594 -13.83 13.88 29.40
CA LEU A 594 -14.03 15.07 30.22
C LEU A 594 -14.72 14.70 31.54
N GLU A 595 -14.57 15.54 32.57
CA GLU A 595 -15.24 15.32 33.88
C GLU A 595 -16.77 15.19 33.75
N LYS A 596 -17.36 15.95 32.81
CA LYS A 596 -18.78 15.91 32.50
C LYS A 596 -18.96 15.75 30.99
N VAL A 597 -19.44 14.58 30.58
CA VAL A 597 -19.72 14.27 29.17
C VAL A 597 -21.22 14.27 28.92
N SER A 598 -21.67 15.21 28.10
CA SER A 598 -23.06 15.34 27.65
C SER A 598 -23.45 14.26 26.64
N ASP A 599 -24.75 14.00 26.48
CA ASP A 599 -25.22 13.04 25.47
C ASP A 599 -24.97 13.52 24.04
N LYS A 600 -24.89 14.83 23.81
CA LYS A 600 -24.45 15.39 22.53
C LYS A 600 -23.00 15.01 22.20
N GLN A 601 -22.10 15.05 23.18
CA GLN A 601 -20.70 14.65 22.99
C GLN A 601 -20.57 13.14 22.75
N LYS A 602 -21.36 12.31 23.45
CA LYS A 602 -21.39 10.86 23.18
C LYS A 602 -21.94 10.54 21.79
N ALA A 603 -22.96 11.28 21.35
CA ALA A 603 -23.49 11.15 20.00
C ALA A 603 -22.46 11.58 18.95
N PHE A 604 -21.74 12.68 19.21
CA PHE A 604 -20.62 13.12 18.36
C PHE A 604 -19.53 12.06 18.28
N PHE A 605 -19.08 11.51 19.42
CA PHE A 605 -18.09 10.42 19.47
C PHE A 605 -18.53 9.21 18.62
N LYS A 606 -19.79 8.80 18.76
CA LYS A 606 -20.34 7.68 17.99
C LYS A 606 -20.42 7.99 16.49
N ALA A 607 -20.78 9.22 16.13
CA ALA A 607 -20.80 9.66 14.74
C ALA A 607 -19.39 9.74 14.14
N TRP A 608 -18.39 10.12 14.95
CA TRP A 608 -16.98 10.18 14.55
C TRP A 608 -16.38 8.78 14.37
N LEU A 609 -16.23 8.00 15.44
CA LEU A 609 -15.50 6.73 15.41
C LEU A 609 -16.37 5.53 15.03
N GLY A 610 -17.69 5.72 14.98
CA GLY A 610 -18.60 4.66 14.58
C GLY A 610 -18.78 3.53 15.62
N ILE A 611 -18.33 3.74 16.86
CA ILE A 611 -18.46 2.83 17.99
C ILE A 611 -19.17 3.54 19.15
N ASP A 612 -19.81 2.77 20.04
CA ASP A 612 -20.48 3.33 21.22
C ASP A 612 -19.48 3.92 22.22
N TRP A 613 -19.97 4.86 23.04
CA TRP A 613 -19.18 5.51 24.09
C TRP A 613 -18.57 4.46 25.05
N PRO A 614 -17.23 4.33 25.09
CA PRO A 614 -16.57 3.16 25.68
C PRO A 614 -16.31 3.31 27.18
N PHE A 615 -16.62 4.45 27.79
CA PHE A 615 -16.34 4.72 29.20
C PHE A 615 -17.55 4.46 30.11
N ASP A 616 -17.28 4.04 31.33
CA ASP A 616 -18.27 3.95 32.41
C ASP A 616 -18.47 5.31 33.12
N LYS A 617 -19.24 5.34 34.21
CA LYS A 617 -19.48 6.58 34.98
C LYS A 617 -18.26 7.07 35.76
N LYS A 618 -17.23 6.24 35.94
CA LYS A 618 -15.98 6.57 36.61
C LYS A 618 -14.89 7.03 35.61
N GLY A 619 -15.21 7.03 34.31
CA GLY A 619 -14.26 7.37 33.26
C GLY A 619 -13.32 6.23 32.88
N GLU A 620 -13.61 5.00 33.32
CA GLU A 620 -12.83 3.81 32.99
C GLU A 620 -13.40 3.12 31.74
N PHE A 621 -12.54 2.45 30.98
CA PHE A 621 -12.99 1.63 29.86
C PHE A 621 -13.93 0.52 30.35
N ARG A 622 -15.10 0.41 29.72
CA ARG A 622 -16.01 -0.71 29.96
C ARG A 622 -15.29 -2.01 29.62
N LYS A 623 -15.44 -3.02 30.49
CA LYS A 623 -15.01 -4.38 30.17
C LYS A 623 -15.84 -4.88 28.98
N SER A 624 -15.15 -5.12 27.87
CA SER A 624 -15.72 -5.70 26.64
C SER A 624 -16.09 -7.16 26.82
#